data_AF-A0A4Q4NTI5-F1
#
_entry.id   AF-A0A4Q4NTI5-F1
#
_cell.length_a   1.000
_cell.length_b   1.000
_cell.length_c   1.000
_cell.angle_alpha   90.00
_cell.angle_beta   90.00
_cell.angle_gamma   90.00
#
_symmetry.space_group_name_H-M   'P 1'
#
loop_
_entity.id
_entity.type
_entity.pdbx_description
1 polymer ?
#
loop_
_entity_poly.entity_id
_entity_poly.type
_entity_poly.pdbx_seq_one_letter_code
_entity_poly.pdbx_strand_id
1 'polypeptide(L)'
;MARHDNAVTKSREKTGILVLGPTGAGKSLFIATVTGSPVVIGHDVTSGKISYLIFSYTFDPIQKPGFVVHGNAILGLEILSEIVEFLRQNQHHIAGVVYLHPIQERRLTGTLRLNLHLLQSICGEHFYSHLAIVSTLWDTLPHGSPTIEAERRQKEFRQGDDPVVWKDMLDKGSDYGRYIGVDCSSRAIITSLLSKHRAPPLLLELELKDRERAPEDTSAGSVLMAEAKAREEKLQRELKEEQEEAQELHGRLQQNNQLETESRGVGNGISQGDREDQRGIVRRLFG
;
A
#
# COMPACT_ATOMS: atom_id res chain seq x y z
N MET A 1 -21.80 37.10 48.42
CA MET A 1 -20.48 36.51 48.12
C MET A 1 -20.71 35.06 47.69
N ALA A 2 -20.99 34.84 46.40
CA ALA A 2 -21.17 33.51 45.84
C ALA A 2 -19.91 33.18 45.02
N ARG A 3 -19.08 32.25 45.51
CA ARG A 3 -17.95 31.71 44.75
C ARG A 3 -18.52 30.71 43.75
N HIS A 4 -18.45 31.06 42.47
CA HIS A 4 -18.66 30.12 41.37
C HIS A 4 -17.42 29.25 41.28
N ASP A 5 -17.56 27.97 41.64
CA ASP A 5 -16.59 26.93 41.31
C ASP A 5 -16.68 26.65 39.81
N ASN A 6 -15.81 27.31 39.04
CA ASN A 6 -15.52 26.96 37.66
C ASN A 6 -14.72 25.64 37.65
N ALA A 7 -15.42 24.52 37.75
CA ALA A 7 -14.90 23.24 37.31
C ALA A 7 -14.74 23.30 35.79
N VAL A 8 -13.57 23.77 35.34
CA VAL A 8 -13.14 23.63 33.95
C VAL A 8 -13.08 22.13 33.67
N THR A 9 -14.08 21.62 32.96
CA THR A 9 -14.10 20.29 32.35
C THR A 9 -12.96 20.25 31.35
N LYS A 10 -11.76 19.89 31.84
CA LYS A 10 -10.59 19.64 31.01
C LYS A 10 -10.95 18.43 30.14
N SER A 11 -11.31 18.67 28.87
CA SER A 11 -11.41 17.64 27.84
C SER A 11 -10.19 16.71 27.99
N ARG A 12 -10.42 15.44 28.33
CA ARG A 12 -9.33 14.47 28.46
C ARG A 12 -8.81 14.17 27.07
N GLU A 13 -7.55 14.53 26.83
CA GLU A 13 -6.81 14.17 25.62
C GLU A 13 -6.94 12.65 25.42
N LYS A 14 -7.45 12.24 24.27
CA LYS A 14 -7.66 10.82 23.96
C LYS A 14 -6.36 10.26 23.39
N THR A 15 -5.99 9.06 23.82
CA THR A 15 -4.74 8.42 23.38
C THR A 15 -5.03 7.44 22.24
N GLY A 16 -4.37 7.60 21.10
CA GLY A 16 -4.51 6.74 19.93
C GLY A 16 -3.28 5.88 19.67
N ILE A 17 -3.51 4.74 19.03
CA ILE A 17 -2.47 3.94 18.37
C ILE A 17 -2.80 3.91 16.87
N LEU A 18 -1.83 4.28 16.06
CA LEU A 18 -1.92 4.19 14.60
C LEU A 18 -1.37 2.84 14.15
N VAL A 19 -2.19 2.04 13.47
CA VAL A 19 -1.80 0.74 12.91
C VAL A 19 -1.64 0.87 11.41
N LEU A 20 -0.45 0.55 10.92
CA LEU A 20 -0.04 0.60 9.52
C LEU A 20 0.39 -0.78 9.03
N GLY A 21 0.42 -0.98 7.71
CA GLY A 21 0.92 -2.21 7.09
C GLY A 21 0.26 -2.47 5.75
N PRO A 22 0.79 -3.37 4.90
CA PRO A 22 0.17 -3.71 3.63
C PRO A 22 -1.23 -4.31 3.80
N THR A 23 -2.05 -4.23 2.75
CA THR A 23 -3.31 -4.99 2.65
C THR A 23 -3.05 -6.47 2.91
N GLY A 24 -3.85 -7.10 3.77
CA GLY A 24 -3.68 -8.50 4.16
C GLY A 24 -2.71 -8.74 5.32
N ALA A 25 -2.05 -7.71 5.88
CA ALA A 25 -1.11 -7.87 7.00
C ALA A 25 -1.73 -8.31 8.34
N GLY A 26 -3.05 -8.47 8.41
CA GLY A 26 -3.75 -8.84 9.65
C GLY A 26 -4.11 -7.68 10.56
N LYS A 27 -4.13 -6.42 10.07
CA LYS A 27 -4.48 -5.23 10.88
C LYS A 27 -5.84 -5.34 11.56
N SER A 28 -6.87 -5.73 10.82
CA SER A 28 -8.23 -5.87 11.37
C SER A 28 -8.30 -6.97 12.42
N LEU A 29 -7.59 -8.10 12.22
CA LEU A 29 -7.50 -9.19 13.19
C LEU A 29 -6.75 -8.74 14.45
N PHE A 30 -5.63 -8.03 14.28
CA PHE A 30 -4.85 -7.46 15.37
C PHE A 30 -5.71 -6.51 16.22
N ILE A 31 -6.41 -5.56 15.60
CA ILE A 31 -7.27 -4.62 16.31
C ILE A 31 -8.43 -5.34 16.98
N ALA A 32 -9.13 -6.24 16.27
CA ALA A 32 -10.23 -7.01 16.86
C ALA A 32 -9.80 -7.80 18.09
N THR A 33 -8.56 -8.31 18.07
CA THR A 33 -7.96 -9.00 19.21
C THR A 33 -7.68 -8.03 20.37
N VAL A 34 -7.07 -6.86 20.10
CA VAL A 34 -6.79 -5.84 21.12
C VAL A 34 -8.08 -5.31 21.76
N THR A 35 -9.10 -5.05 20.95
CA THR A 35 -10.34 -4.41 21.39
C THR A 35 -11.36 -5.41 21.96
N GLY A 36 -11.16 -6.72 21.71
CA GLY A 36 -12.13 -7.76 22.02
C GLY A 36 -13.46 -7.63 21.27
N SER A 37 -13.51 -6.80 20.21
CA SER A 37 -14.72 -6.50 19.45
C SER A 37 -14.48 -6.71 17.95
N PRO A 38 -15.45 -7.29 17.22
CA PRO A 38 -15.31 -7.48 15.78
C PRO A 38 -15.18 -6.12 15.07
N VAL A 39 -14.13 -5.96 14.27
CA VAL A 39 -13.89 -4.75 13.46
C VAL A 39 -14.46 -5.00 12.07
N VAL A 40 -15.40 -4.15 11.64
CA VAL A 40 -15.95 -4.19 10.28
C VAL A 40 -14.86 -3.76 9.30
N ILE A 41 -14.48 -4.64 8.39
CA ILE A 41 -13.47 -4.39 7.38
C ILE A 41 -14.15 -3.72 6.18
N GLY A 42 -13.71 -2.52 5.84
CA GLY A 42 -14.01 -1.91 4.54
C GLY A 42 -13.34 -2.73 3.43
N HIS A 43 -14.13 -3.28 2.51
CA HIS A 43 -13.66 -4.09 1.40
C HIS A 43 -13.09 -3.22 0.28
N ASP A 44 -11.81 -2.87 0.37
CA ASP A 44 -11.06 -2.44 -0.81
C ASP A 44 -9.70 -3.13 -0.83
N VAL A 45 -9.64 -4.25 -1.56
CA VAL A 45 -8.50 -5.17 -1.54
C VAL A 45 -7.61 -4.88 -2.74
N THR A 46 -6.93 -3.72 -2.73
CA THR A 46 -5.74 -3.58 -3.58
C THR A 46 -4.56 -4.19 -2.84
N SER A 47 -4.05 -5.32 -3.35
CA SER A 47 -2.93 -6.06 -2.77
C SER A 47 -1.66 -5.19 -2.67
N GLY A 48 -0.91 -5.33 -1.58
CA GLY A 48 0.42 -4.74 -1.39
C GLY A 48 0.49 -3.28 -0.92
N LYS A 49 -0.54 -2.45 -1.16
CA LYS A 49 -0.52 -1.05 -0.69
C LYS A 49 -0.65 -0.98 0.83
N ILE A 50 0.08 -0.04 1.45
CA ILE A 50 -0.07 0.26 2.87
C ILE A 50 -1.46 0.84 3.14
N SER A 51 -2.14 0.33 4.16
CA SER A 51 -3.38 0.90 4.67
C SER A 51 -3.27 1.18 6.15
N TYR A 52 -4.09 2.10 6.62
CA TYR A 52 -4.09 2.55 8.01
C TYR A 52 -5.38 2.19 8.72
N LEU A 53 -5.27 1.99 10.03
CA LEU A 53 -6.36 1.93 10.98
C LEU A 53 -5.91 2.68 12.23
N ILE A 54 -6.72 3.59 12.75
CA ILE A 54 -6.45 4.23 14.03
C ILE A 54 -7.41 3.61 15.05
N PHE A 55 -6.91 3.16 16.18
CA PHE A 55 -7.78 2.87 17.31
C PHE A 55 -7.43 3.77 18.48
N SER A 56 -8.46 4.34 19.10
CA SER A 56 -8.33 5.20 20.27
C SER A 56 -8.66 4.42 21.53
N TYR A 57 -7.86 4.66 22.57
CA TYR A 57 -8.06 4.21 23.92
C TYR A 57 -8.56 5.40 24.75
N THR A 58 -9.79 5.31 25.23
CA THR A 58 -10.33 6.25 26.22
C THR A 58 -10.17 5.63 27.61
N PHE A 59 -9.28 6.21 28.43
CA PHE A 59 -9.22 5.88 29.85
C PHE A 59 -10.43 6.52 30.56
N ASP A 60 -11.46 5.72 30.79
CA ASP A 60 -12.50 6.06 31.75
C ASP A 60 -12.13 5.41 33.10
N PRO A 61 -11.88 6.17 34.18
CA PRO A 61 -11.64 5.61 35.50
C PRO A 61 -12.89 4.96 36.12
N ILE A 62 -14.07 5.14 35.53
CA ILE A 62 -15.35 4.62 36.02
C ILE A 62 -15.88 3.48 35.11
N GLN A 63 -15.54 3.49 33.81
CA GLN A 63 -15.89 2.42 32.86
C GLN A 63 -14.70 1.57 32.45
N LYS A 64 -14.96 0.33 32.01
CA LYS A 64 -13.96 -0.46 31.28
C LYS A 64 -13.42 0.37 30.10
N PRO A 65 -12.13 0.24 29.75
CA PRO A 65 -11.58 0.96 28.61
C PRO A 65 -12.40 0.68 27.35
N GLY A 66 -12.94 1.75 26.75
CA GLY A 66 -13.63 1.71 25.47
C GLY A 66 -12.63 1.93 24.35
N PHE A 67 -12.64 1.04 23.36
CA PHE A 67 -11.87 1.19 22.14
C PHE A 67 -12.79 1.65 21.00
N VAL A 68 -12.38 2.69 20.28
CA VAL A 68 -13.07 3.13 19.06
C VAL A 68 -12.10 3.02 17.90
N VAL A 69 -12.51 2.30 16.86
CA VAL A 69 -11.73 2.12 15.63
C VAL A 69 -12.18 3.16 14.60
N HIS A 70 -11.22 3.80 13.95
CA HIS A 70 -11.40 4.88 13.00
C HIS A 70 -10.54 4.64 11.76
N GLY A 71 -11.13 4.88 10.59
CA GLY A 71 -10.46 4.76 9.30
C GLY A 71 -10.14 3.32 8.91
N ASN A 72 -10.25 3.02 7.61
CA ASN A 72 -9.71 1.82 7.00
C ASN A 72 -9.58 2.07 5.50
N ALA A 73 -8.48 2.68 5.10
CA ALA A 73 -8.26 3.02 3.70
C ALA A 73 -6.79 2.87 3.31
N ILE A 74 -6.57 2.66 2.02
CA ILE A 74 -5.26 2.59 1.40
C ILE A 74 -4.62 3.98 1.45
N LEU A 75 -3.41 4.09 2.01
CA LEU A 75 -2.72 5.37 2.08
C LEU A 75 -2.47 5.95 0.69
N GLY A 76 -2.89 7.20 0.52
CA GLY A 76 -2.72 8.07 -0.63
C GLY A 76 -2.67 9.52 -0.15
N LEU A 77 -2.46 10.48 -1.05
CA LEU A 77 -2.33 11.89 -0.69
C LEU A 77 -3.56 12.45 0.04
N GLU A 78 -4.75 12.11 -0.46
CA GLU A 78 -6.04 12.50 0.15
C GLU A 78 -6.14 12.03 1.61
N ILE A 79 -5.69 10.80 1.85
CA ILE A 79 -5.76 10.13 3.14
C ILE A 79 -4.73 10.66 4.15
N LEU A 80 -3.57 11.16 3.71
CA LEU A 80 -2.61 11.79 4.62
C LEU A 80 -3.24 13.00 5.35
N SER A 81 -3.99 13.80 4.60
CA SER A 81 -4.74 14.95 5.15
C SER A 81 -5.83 14.49 6.10
N GLU A 82 -6.62 13.48 5.69
CA GLU A 82 -7.70 12.92 6.50
C GLU A 82 -7.19 12.44 7.85
N ILE A 83 -6.04 11.75 7.87
CA ILE A 83 -5.40 11.30 9.12
C ILE A 83 -5.09 12.50 10.02
N VAL A 84 -4.41 13.53 9.51
CA VAL A 84 -4.03 14.70 10.32
C VAL A 84 -5.25 15.50 10.80
N GLU A 85 -6.25 15.69 9.94
CA GLU A 85 -7.50 16.34 10.31
C GLU A 85 -8.24 15.56 11.37
N PHE A 86 -8.34 14.23 11.23
CA PHE A 86 -8.94 13.35 12.22
C PHE A 86 -8.26 13.49 13.58
N LEU A 87 -6.92 13.48 13.62
CA LEU A 87 -6.16 13.64 14.87
C LEU A 87 -6.44 15.00 15.53
N ARG A 88 -6.51 16.07 14.74
CA ARG A 88 -6.80 17.43 15.21
C ARG A 88 -8.21 17.59 15.76
N GLN A 89 -9.22 17.19 14.99
CA GLN A 89 -10.62 17.36 15.34
C GLN A 89 -10.98 16.61 16.62
N ASN A 90 -10.37 15.45 16.84
CA ASN A 90 -10.66 14.61 17.99
C ASN A 90 -9.73 14.85 19.19
N GLN A 91 -8.77 15.78 19.09
CA GLN A 91 -7.72 15.99 20.10
C GLN A 91 -7.03 14.68 20.48
N HIS A 92 -6.76 13.84 19.47
CA HIS A 92 -6.10 12.56 19.64
C HIS A 92 -4.59 12.76 19.67
N HIS A 93 -3.96 12.27 20.72
CA HIS A 93 -2.51 12.12 20.78
C HIS A 93 -2.13 10.69 20.40
N ILE A 94 -1.29 10.52 19.37
CA ILE A 94 -0.78 9.20 19.02
C ILE A 94 0.33 8.80 19.99
N ALA A 95 0.06 7.84 20.86
CA ALA A 95 1.04 7.30 21.79
C ALA A 95 2.01 6.30 21.13
N GLY A 96 1.64 5.76 19.97
CA GLY A 96 2.52 4.85 19.25
C GLY A 96 1.98 4.44 17.89
N VAL A 97 2.90 3.95 17.07
CA VAL A 97 2.62 3.40 15.74
C VAL A 97 2.96 1.92 15.76
N VAL A 98 2.07 1.09 15.22
CA VAL A 98 2.29 -0.33 15.01
C VAL A 98 2.33 -0.60 13.52
N TYR A 99 3.48 -1.01 12.98
CA TYR A 99 3.60 -1.47 11.60
C TYR A 99 3.52 -3.00 11.53
N LEU A 100 2.46 -3.53 10.94
CA LEU A 100 2.27 -4.97 10.75
C LEU A 100 2.85 -5.41 9.42
N HIS A 101 3.58 -6.52 9.44
CA HIS A 101 4.15 -7.15 8.24
C HIS A 101 4.00 -8.68 8.27
N PRO A 102 3.45 -9.30 7.22
CA PRO A 102 3.40 -10.76 7.09
C PRO A 102 4.78 -11.42 7.14
N ILE A 103 5.00 -12.39 8.03
CA ILE A 103 6.25 -13.17 8.06
C ILE A 103 6.45 -14.03 6.79
N GLN A 104 5.37 -14.25 6.05
CA GLN A 104 5.36 -15.02 4.81
C GLN A 104 5.92 -14.26 3.61
N GLU A 105 6.02 -12.93 3.69
CA GLU A 105 6.47 -12.10 2.58
C GLU A 105 7.98 -12.29 2.38
N ARG A 106 8.34 -13.18 1.44
CA ARG A 106 9.70 -13.72 1.28
C ARG A 106 10.69 -12.79 0.58
N ARG A 107 10.22 -11.67 0.03
CA ARG A 107 11.02 -10.77 -0.80
C ARG A 107 10.69 -9.33 -0.46
N LEU A 108 11.72 -8.50 -0.48
CA LEU A 108 11.56 -7.06 -0.60
C LEU A 108 11.12 -6.73 -2.01
N THR A 109 9.81 -6.80 -2.21
CA THR A 109 9.17 -6.19 -3.37
C THR A 109 9.44 -4.68 -3.34
N GLY A 110 9.43 -4.02 -4.50
CA GLY A 110 9.50 -2.55 -4.56
C GLY A 110 8.42 -1.92 -3.67
N THR A 111 7.25 -2.55 -3.59
CA THR A 111 6.13 -2.19 -2.73
C THR A 111 6.49 -2.18 -1.24
N LEU A 112 7.22 -3.18 -0.75
CA LEU A 112 7.63 -3.22 0.65
C LEU A 112 8.61 -2.09 0.97
N ARG A 113 9.59 -1.82 0.09
CA ARG A 113 10.51 -0.69 0.24
C ARG A 113 9.76 0.64 0.30
N LEU A 114 8.81 0.85 -0.62
CA LEU A 114 7.96 2.03 -0.64
C LEU A 114 7.17 2.20 0.67
N ASN A 115 6.52 1.13 1.15
CA ASN A 115 5.73 1.17 2.37
C ASN A 115 6.55 1.58 3.60
N LEU A 116 7.83 1.21 3.64
CA LEU A 116 8.72 1.54 4.75
C LEU A 116 9.24 2.97 4.67
N HIS A 117 9.59 3.46 3.47
CA HIS A 117 9.92 4.87 3.29
C HIS A 117 8.74 5.76 3.69
N LEU A 118 7.51 5.32 3.37
CA LEU A 118 6.31 6.01 3.82
C LEU A 118 6.15 5.96 5.34
N LEU A 119 6.37 4.81 5.98
CA LEU A 119 6.35 4.68 7.44
C LEU A 119 7.36 5.63 8.11
N GLN A 120 8.60 5.67 7.59
CA GLN A 120 9.64 6.57 8.08
C GLN A 120 9.24 8.04 7.93
N SER A 121 8.64 8.39 6.80
CA SER A 121 8.18 9.75 6.50
C SER A 121 6.99 10.17 7.34
N ILE A 122 6.13 9.23 7.76
CA ILE A 122 5.02 9.50 8.68
C ILE A 122 5.55 9.71 10.11
N CYS A 123 6.40 8.80 10.59
CA CYS A 123 6.86 8.81 11.99
C CYS A 123 7.90 9.90 12.23
N GLY A 124 8.92 9.99 11.39
CA GLY A 124 10.17 10.70 11.68
C GLY A 124 11.03 9.96 12.70
N GLU A 125 12.35 10.14 12.59
CA GLU A 125 13.33 9.46 13.46
C GLU A 125 13.09 9.73 14.96
N HIS A 126 12.68 10.94 15.31
CA HIS A 126 12.37 11.32 16.69
C HIS A 126 11.21 10.53 17.31
N PHE A 127 10.37 9.89 16.50
CA PHE A 127 9.23 9.09 16.94
C PHE A 127 9.58 7.59 17.06
N TYR A 128 10.73 7.12 16.58
CA TYR A 128 11.00 5.68 16.48
C TYR A 128 10.96 4.94 17.82
N SER A 129 11.25 5.59 18.95
CA SER A 129 11.04 5.00 20.28
C SER A 129 9.59 4.60 20.57
N HIS A 130 8.62 5.12 19.83
CA HIS A 130 7.19 4.83 19.93
C HIS A 130 6.65 4.08 18.70
N LEU A 131 7.54 3.56 17.85
CA LEU A 131 7.24 2.66 16.75
C LEU A 131 7.45 1.21 17.17
N ALA A 132 6.48 0.35 16.88
CA ALA A 132 6.59 -1.11 16.99
C ALA A 132 6.44 -1.75 15.62
N ILE A 133 7.48 -2.45 15.19
CA ILE A 133 7.49 -3.27 13.99
C ILE A 133 7.06 -4.68 14.39
N VAL A 134 5.96 -5.17 13.84
CA VAL A 134 5.34 -6.42 14.27
C VAL A 134 5.19 -7.38 13.11
N SER A 135 5.78 -8.56 13.25
CA SER A 135 5.57 -9.67 12.30
C SER A 135 4.26 -10.40 12.60
N THR A 136 3.47 -10.68 11.57
CA THR A 136 2.14 -11.32 11.65
C THR A 136 2.06 -12.59 10.79
N LEU A 137 0.90 -13.27 10.82
CA LEU A 137 0.60 -14.47 10.01
C LEU A 137 1.58 -15.64 10.25
N TRP A 138 1.95 -15.82 11.51
CA TRP A 138 2.79 -16.94 11.96
C TRP A 138 2.02 -18.26 11.98
N ASP A 139 0.73 -18.18 12.29
CA ASP A 139 -0.23 -19.28 12.36
C ASP A 139 -0.64 -19.83 10.99
N THR A 140 -0.46 -19.05 9.92
CA THR A 140 -0.78 -19.46 8.55
C THR A 140 0.40 -20.15 7.83
N LEU A 141 1.52 -20.35 8.52
CA LEU A 141 2.67 -21.09 7.98
C LEU A 141 2.31 -22.56 7.74
N PRO A 142 2.83 -23.18 6.65
CA PRO A 142 2.64 -24.61 6.43
C PRO A 142 3.10 -25.39 7.67
N HIS A 143 2.21 -26.25 8.19
CA HIS A 143 2.40 -27.09 9.39
C HIS A 143 2.17 -26.45 10.76
N GLY A 144 1.63 -25.23 10.86
CA GLY A 144 1.12 -24.65 12.12
C GLY A 144 2.16 -24.39 13.21
N SER A 145 3.46 -24.60 12.92
CA SER A 145 4.60 -24.30 13.78
C SER A 145 5.53 -23.34 13.06
N PRO A 146 6.23 -22.41 13.76
CA PRO A 146 7.27 -21.58 13.15
C PRO A 146 8.29 -22.48 12.46
N THR A 147 8.24 -22.51 11.13
CA THR A 147 9.23 -23.26 10.35
C THR A 147 10.62 -22.67 10.62
N ILE A 148 11.67 -23.50 10.60
CA ILE A 148 13.08 -23.04 10.65
C ILE A 148 13.31 -21.87 9.69
N GLU A 149 12.63 -21.93 8.54
CA GLU A 149 12.65 -20.92 7.51
C GLU A 149 11.97 -19.59 7.92
N ALA A 150 10.87 -19.61 8.68
CA ALA A 150 10.25 -18.39 9.21
C ALA A 150 11.10 -17.74 10.32
N GLU A 151 11.77 -18.55 11.13
CA GLU A 151 12.72 -18.06 12.14
C GLU A 151 13.98 -17.47 11.48
N ARG A 152 14.50 -18.13 10.43
CA ARG A 152 15.57 -17.59 9.58
C ARG A 152 15.15 -16.25 8.98
N ARG A 153 13.95 -16.15 8.41
CA ARG A 153 13.42 -14.88 7.89
C ARG A 153 13.35 -13.81 8.95
N GLN A 154 12.81 -14.08 10.14
CA GLN A 154 12.80 -13.10 11.22
C GLN A 154 14.22 -12.66 11.61
N LYS A 155 15.19 -13.59 11.58
CA LYS A 155 16.57 -13.26 11.89
C LYS A 155 17.16 -12.34 10.82
N GLU A 156 16.97 -12.64 9.54
CA GLU A 156 17.39 -11.79 8.41
C GLU A 156 16.71 -10.42 8.46
N PHE A 157 15.41 -10.44 8.78
CA PHE A 157 14.57 -9.27 9.01
C PHE A 157 15.20 -8.33 10.06
N ARG A 158 15.72 -8.87 11.16
CA ARG A 158 16.38 -8.10 12.23
C ARG A 158 17.85 -7.79 11.96
N GLN A 159 18.56 -8.65 11.23
CA GLN A 159 20.02 -8.56 11.02
C GLN A 159 20.38 -7.66 9.83
N GLY A 160 19.44 -7.38 8.93
CA GLY A 160 19.57 -6.33 7.93
C GLY A 160 20.22 -6.74 6.62
N ASP A 161 20.22 -8.03 6.28
CA ASP A 161 20.82 -8.50 5.02
C ASP A 161 20.09 -7.96 3.77
N ASP A 162 18.82 -7.56 3.91
CA ASP A 162 18.10 -6.57 3.10
C ASP A 162 16.77 -6.28 3.84
N PRO A 163 16.31 -5.03 4.09
CA PRO A 163 16.89 -3.73 3.77
C PRO A 163 17.32 -2.97 5.03
N VAL A 164 18.37 -2.16 4.85
CA VAL A 164 18.91 -1.15 5.78
C VAL A 164 17.83 -0.34 6.52
N VAL A 165 16.66 -0.16 5.90
CA VAL A 165 15.55 0.68 6.38
C VAL A 165 14.96 0.25 7.74
N TRP A 166 14.71 -1.04 7.95
CA TRP A 166 14.12 -1.49 9.23
C TRP A 166 15.19 -1.60 10.29
N LYS A 167 16.39 -2.04 9.89
CA LYS A 167 17.54 -2.04 10.77
C LYS A 167 17.82 -0.63 11.29
N ASP A 168 17.75 0.39 10.44
CA ASP A 168 17.87 1.79 10.85
C ASP A 168 16.83 2.16 11.91
N MET A 169 15.55 1.86 11.68
CA MET A 169 14.49 2.11 12.67
C MET A 169 14.70 1.33 13.97
N LEU A 170 15.14 0.07 13.91
CA LEU A 170 15.40 -0.78 15.08
C LEU A 170 16.62 -0.28 15.87
N ASP A 171 17.71 0.04 15.19
CA ASP A 171 18.94 0.57 15.78
C ASP A 171 18.69 1.94 16.45
N LYS A 172 17.71 2.70 15.96
CA LYS A 172 17.25 3.99 16.52
C LYS A 172 16.11 3.87 17.55
N GLY A 173 15.80 2.65 18.01
CA GLY A 173 14.97 2.44 19.20
C GLY A 173 13.53 2.00 18.97
N SER A 174 13.14 1.62 17.76
CA SER A 174 11.83 0.96 17.54
C SER A 174 11.81 -0.45 18.14
N ASP A 175 10.63 -0.84 18.64
CA ASP A 175 10.42 -2.18 19.17
C ASP A 175 10.20 -3.18 18.02
N TYR A 176 10.65 -4.42 18.18
CA TYR A 176 10.21 -5.53 17.33
C TYR A 176 9.35 -6.51 18.11
N GLY A 177 8.15 -6.76 17.59
CA GLY A 177 7.17 -7.70 18.14
C GLY A 177 6.84 -8.88 17.22
N ARG A 178 6.26 -9.91 17.82
CA ARG A 178 5.62 -11.03 17.11
C ARG A 178 4.15 -11.06 17.49
N TYR A 179 3.25 -11.03 16.52
CA TYR A 179 1.82 -11.25 16.72
C TYR A 179 1.43 -12.60 16.12
N ILE A 180 1.02 -13.53 16.99
CA ILE A 180 0.72 -14.92 16.64
C ILE A 180 -0.79 -15.21 16.60
N GLY A 181 -1.62 -14.17 16.43
CA GLY A 181 -3.08 -14.33 16.36
C GLY A 181 -3.79 -14.45 17.71
N VAL A 182 -3.09 -14.19 18.83
CA VAL A 182 -3.65 -14.33 20.19
C VAL A 182 -3.56 -13.05 21.02
N ASP A 183 -4.49 -12.89 21.96
CA ASP A 183 -4.68 -11.69 22.80
C ASP A 183 -3.45 -11.31 23.64
N CYS A 184 -2.76 -12.28 24.23
CA CYS A 184 -1.58 -11.97 25.05
C CYS A 184 -0.47 -11.28 24.23
N SER A 185 -0.29 -11.66 22.96
CA SER A 185 0.74 -11.08 22.09
C SER A 185 0.40 -9.66 21.66
N SER A 186 -0.86 -9.37 21.30
CA SER A 186 -1.28 -8.03 20.92
C SER A 186 -1.29 -7.07 22.11
N ARG A 187 -1.78 -7.51 23.28
CA ARG A 187 -1.74 -6.73 24.52
C ARG A 187 -0.33 -6.36 24.95
N ALA A 188 0.63 -7.27 24.84
CA ALA A 188 2.02 -6.99 25.19
C ALA A 188 2.59 -5.85 24.32
N ILE A 189 2.32 -5.88 23.00
CA ILE A 189 2.76 -4.84 22.06
C ILE A 189 2.14 -3.48 22.43
N ILE A 190 0.82 -3.43 22.63
CA ILE A 190 0.13 -2.18 22.96
C ILE A 190 0.54 -1.65 24.33
N THR A 191 0.66 -2.53 25.33
CA THR A 191 1.09 -2.14 26.69
C THR A 191 2.51 -1.58 26.67
N SER A 192 3.42 -2.16 25.88
CA SER A 192 4.77 -1.63 25.69
C SER A 192 4.72 -0.16 25.23
N LEU A 193 3.96 0.12 24.16
CA LEU A 193 3.84 1.47 23.61
C LEU A 193 3.19 2.46 24.58
N LEU A 194 2.11 2.06 25.26
CA LEU A 194 1.38 2.92 26.20
C LEU A 194 2.16 3.17 27.51
N SER A 195 3.09 2.28 27.88
CA SER A 195 3.91 2.43 29.09
C SER A 195 5.06 3.43 28.93
N LYS A 196 5.39 3.82 27.70
CA LYS A 196 6.46 4.78 27.41
C LYS A 196 6.04 6.20 27.83
N HIS A 197 7.03 7.07 28.01
CA HIS A 197 6.77 8.51 28.21
C HIS A 197 5.97 9.09 27.04
N ARG A 198 5.35 10.26 27.25
CA ARG A 198 4.50 10.89 26.23
C ARG A 198 5.22 10.97 24.88
N ALA A 199 4.64 10.34 23.87
CA ALA A 199 5.18 10.32 22.52
C ALA A 199 5.29 11.74 21.93
N PRO A 200 6.35 12.05 21.17
CA PRO A 200 6.37 13.28 20.39
C PRO A 200 5.31 13.23 19.27
N PRO A 201 4.95 14.35 18.63
CA PRO A 201 4.08 14.32 17.46
C PRO A 201 4.73 13.57 16.29
N LEU A 202 3.92 12.93 15.45
CA LEU A 202 4.39 12.34 14.19
C LEU A 202 5.02 13.42 13.28
N LEU A 203 6.01 13.06 12.46
CA LEU A 203 6.56 13.98 11.45
C LEU A 203 5.46 14.53 10.54
N LEU A 204 4.52 13.69 10.13
CA LEU A 204 3.36 14.11 9.32
C LEU A 204 2.53 15.22 10.00
N GLU A 205 2.31 15.11 11.32
CA GLU A 205 1.59 16.13 12.08
C GLU A 205 2.35 17.45 12.17
N LEU A 206 3.68 17.37 12.30
CA LEU A 206 4.57 18.54 12.34
C LEU A 206 4.61 19.25 10.98
N GLU A 207 4.72 18.48 9.89
CA GLU A 207 4.78 19.04 8.54
C GLU A 207 3.48 19.73 8.16
N LEU A 208 2.34 19.11 8.46
CA LEU A 208 1.01 19.67 8.14
C LEU A 208 0.51 20.67 9.17
N LYS A 209 1.32 21.01 10.21
CA LYS A 209 0.94 21.96 11.28
C LYS A 209 0.49 23.30 10.72
N ASP A 210 1.17 23.75 9.67
CA ASP A 210 0.73 24.86 8.85
C ASP A 210 -0.40 24.42 7.93
N ARG A 211 -1.56 25.08 8.03
CA ARG A 211 -2.74 24.76 7.22
C ARG A 211 -2.57 25.13 5.76
N GLU A 212 -1.59 25.96 5.42
CA GLU A 212 -1.29 26.34 4.05
C GLU A 212 -0.40 25.31 3.32
N ARG A 213 0.25 24.40 4.05
CA ARG A 213 1.09 23.37 3.42
C ARG A 213 0.23 22.27 2.82
N ALA A 214 0.46 21.96 1.55
CA ALA A 214 -0.26 20.89 0.87
C ALA A 214 0.25 19.50 1.29
N PRO A 215 -0.57 18.45 1.22
CA PRO A 215 -0.19 17.07 1.57
C PRO A 215 0.95 16.54 0.69
N GLU A 216 0.98 16.94 -0.58
CA GLU A 216 2.02 16.61 -1.56
C GLU A 216 3.40 17.18 -1.19
N ASP A 217 3.45 18.31 -0.49
CA ASP A 217 4.69 18.94 -0.03
C ASP A 217 5.27 18.31 1.24
N THR A 218 4.59 17.31 1.81
CA THR A 218 5.09 16.56 2.97
C THR A 218 6.13 15.53 2.55
N SER A 219 6.95 15.07 3.50
CA SER A 219 7.89 13.97 3.24
C SER A 219 7.15 12.71 2.77
N ALA A 220 6.01 12.40 3.39
CA ALA A 220 5.16 11.27 3.01
C ALA A 220 4.50 11.48 1.64
N GLY A 221 4.05 12.70 1.35
CA GLY A 221 3.46 13.08 0.07
C GLY A 221 4.45 12.97 -1.09
N SER A 222 5.69 13.42 -0.88
CA SER A 222 6.77 13.30 -1.86
C SER A 222 7.06 11.84 -2.24
N VAL A 223 7.03 10.92 -1.27
CA VAL A 223 7.17 9.48 -1.51
C VAL A 223 6.03 8.94 -2.39
N LEU A 224 4.79 9.33 -2.10
CA LEU A 224 3.61 8.92 -2.88
C LEU A 224 3.62 9.51 -4.29
N MET A 225 4.02 10.78 -4.44
CA MET A 225 4.13 11.46 -5.73
C MET A 225 5.20 10.84 -6.61
N ALA A 226 6.37 10.50 -6.04
CA ALA A 226 7.43 9.82 -6.76
C ALA A 226 6.97 8.45 -7.29
N GLU A 227 6.25 7.68 -6.48
CA GLU A 227 5.68 6.40 -6.91
C GLU A 227 4.62 6.57 -8.01
N ALA A 228 3.71 7.54 -7.85
CA ALA A 228 2.68 7.82 -8.85
C ALA A 228 3.29 8.19 -10.19
N LYS A 229 4.31 9.06 -10.17
CA LYS A 229 5.06 9.48 -11.37
C LYS A 229 5.78 8.30 -12.02
N ALA A 230 6.51 7.50 -11.24
CA ALA A 230 7.22 6.33 -11.77
C ALA A 230 6.26 5.30 -12.40
N ARG A 231 5.07 5.13 -11.82
CA ARG A 231 4.01 4.29 -12.36
C ARG A 231 3.43 4.85 -13.65
N GLU A 232 3.18 6.14 -13.71
CA GLU A 232 2.67 6.80 -14.92
C GLU A 232 3.69 6.70 -16.07
N GLU A 233 4.97 6.98 -15.83
CA GLU A 233 6.03 6.81 -16.82
C GLU A 233 6.18 5.37 -17.31
N LYS A 234 5.90 4.38 -16.44
CA LYS A 234 5.88 2.97 -16.85
C LYS A 234 4.70 2.68 -17.77
N LEU A 235 3.50 3.10 -17.39
CA LEU A 235 2.28 2.90 -18.19
C LEU A 235 2.37 3.61 -19.55
N GLN A 236 2.94 4.82 -19.59
CA GLN A 236 3.16 5.54 -20.84
C GLN A 236 4.12 4.81 -21.79
N ARG A 237 5.15 4.14 -21.24
CA ARG A 237 6.06 3.30 -22.05
C ARG A 237 5.37 2.05 -22.57
N GLU A 238 4.66 1.33 -21.70
CA GLU A 238 3.91 0.12 -22.09
C GLU A 238 2.85 0.44 -23.17
N LEU A 239 2.13 1.56 -23.02
CA LEU A 239 1.16 2.01 -24.02
C LEU A 239 1.81 2.36 -25.36
N LYS A 240 3.01 2.95 -25.33
CA LYS A 240 3.76 3.29 -26.54
C LYS A 240 4.24 2.03 -27.28
N GLU A 241 4.76 1.05 -26.54
CA GLU A 241 5.18 -0.24 -27.08
C GLU A 241 3.99 -0.98 -27.72
N GLU A 242 2.84 -1.02 -27.04
CA GLU A 242 1.61 -1.64 -27.58
C GLU A 242 1.10 -0.92 -28.84
N GLN A 243 1.20 0.41 -28.89
CA GLN A 243 0.84 1.19 -30.09
C GLN A 243 1.78 0.92 -31.27
N GLU A 244 3.09 0.81 -31.03
CA GLU A 244 4.08 0.48 -32.06
C GLU A 244 3.85 -0.94 -32.62
N GLU A 245 3.61 -1.92 -31.75
CA GLU A 245 3.26 -3.29 -32.16
C GLU A 245 1.95 -3.36 -32.96
N ALA A 246 0.92 -2.62 -32.54
CA ALA A 246 -0.36 -2.56 -33.24
C ALA A 246 -0.23 -1.92 -34.63
N GLN A 247 0.58 -0.86 -34.76
CA GLN A 247 0.88 -0.22 -36.04
C GLN A 247 1.64 -1.15 -36.98
N GLU A 248 2.64 -1.87 -36.47
CA GLU A 248 3.39 -2.83 -37.27
C GLU A 248 2.50 -3.97 -37.77
N LEU A 249 1.64 -4.52 -36.89
CA LEU A 249 0.68 -5.55 -37.26
C LEU A 249 -0.31 -5.05 -38.32
N HIS A 250 -0.79 -3.82 -38.17
CA HIS A 250 -1.69 -3.19 -39.15
C HIS A 250 -1.01 -3.01 -40.52
N GLY A 251 0.25 -2.57 -40.54
CA GLY A 251 1.04 -2.46 -41.77
C GLY A 251 1.22 -3.81 -42.47
N ARG A 252 1.56 -4.86 -41.72
CA ARG A 252 1.68 -6.23 -42.25
C ARG A 252 0.36 -6.74 -42.84
N LEU A 253 -0.77 -6.47 -42.18
CA LEU A 253 -2.10 -6.84 -42.67
C LEU A 253 -2.46 -6.10 -43.97
N GLN A 254 -2.17 -4.80 -44.07
CA GLN A 254 -2.40 -4.04 -45.29
C GLN A 254 -1.56 -4.58 -46.45
N GLN A 255 -0.27 -4.85 -46.21
CA GLN A 255 0.62 -5.40 -47.23
C GLN A 255 0.15 -6.79 -47.71
N ASN A 256 -0.27 -7.66 -46.79
CA ASN A 256 -0.83 -8.97 -47.15
C ASN A 256 -2.11 -8.84 -47.99
N ASN A 257 -3.04 -7.96 -47.60
CA ASN A 257 -4.26 -7.72 -48.38
C ASN A 257 -3.96 -7.19 -49.79
N GLN A 258 -2.93 -6.35 -49.94
CA GLN A 258 -2.51 -5.81 -51.23
C GLN A 258 -1.90 -6.89 -52.13
N LEU A 259 -1.05 -7.76 -51.57
CA LEU A 259 -0.51 -8.93 -52.28
C LEU A 259 -1.60 -9.93 -52.70
N GLU A 260 -2.61 -10.15 -51.87
CA GLU A 260 -3.75 -11.02 -52.19
C GLU A 260 -4.61 -10.46 -53.33
N THR A 261 -4.85 -9.14 -53.33
CA THR A 261 -5.61 -8.46 -54.39
C THR A 261 -4.85 -8.44 -55.72
N GLU A 262 -3.54 -8.20 -55.70
CA GLU A 262 -2.67 -8.31 -56.88
C GLU A 262 -2.63 -9.73 -57.43
N SER A 263 -2.47 -10.75 -56.58
CA SER A 263 -2.46 -12.16 -57.01
C SER A 263 -3.79 -12.58 -57.66
N ARG A 264 -4.92 -12.10 -57.12
CA ARG A 264 -6.24 -12.32 -57.73
C ARG A 264 -6.39 -11.61 -59.08
N GLY A 265 -5.87 -10.38 -59.20
CA GLY A 265 -5.88 -9.61 -60.45
C GLY A 265 -5.07 -10.29 -61.57
N VAL A 266 -3.87 -10.78 -61.24
CA VAL A 266 -3.01 -11.51 -62.18
C VAL A 266 -3.65 -12.83 -62.61
N GLY A 267 -4.24 -13.60 -61.68
CA GLY A 267 -4.94 -14.85 -62.02
C GLY A 267 -6.13 -14.66 -62.95
N ASN A 268 -6.89 -13.57 -62.77
CA ASN A 268 -8.00 -13.23 -63.66
C ASN A 268 -7.53 -12.74 -65.04
N GLY A 269 -6.45 -11.97 -65.10
CA GLY A 269 -5.88 -11.48 -66.37
C GLY A 269 -5.32 -12.60 -67.25
N ILE A 270 -4.61 -13.57 -66.66
CA ILE A 270 -4.11 -14.76 -67.38
C ILE A 270 -5.27 -15.57 -67.95
N SER A 271 -6.33 -15.77 -67.16
CA SER A 271 -7.53 -16.50 -67.59
C SER A 271 -8.29 -15.82 -68.74
N GLN A 272 -8.19 -14.50 -68.85
CA GLN A 272 -8.84 -13.71 -69.89
C GLN A 272 -7.99 -13.62 -71.16
N GLY A 273 -6.66 -13.47 -71.02
CA GLY A 273 -5.70 -13.53 -72.12
C GLY A 273 -5.73 -14.88 -72.83
N ASP A 274 -5.73 -15.99 -72.09
CA ASP A 274 -5.84 -17.34 -72.69
C ASP A 274 -7.14 -17.54 -73.47
N ARG A 275 -8.25 -16.91 -73.04
CA ARG A 275 -9.54 -16.97 -73.76
C ARG A 275 -9.57 -16.11 -75.01
N GLU A 276 -8.88 -14.97 -75.03
CA GLU A 276 -8.78 -14.10 -76.21
C GLU A 276 -7.84 -14.68 -77.26
N ASP A 277 -6.70 -15.26 -76.84
CA ASP A 277 -5.76 -15.89 -77.76
C ASP A 277 -6.37 -17.11 -78.44
N GLN A 278 -7.14 -17.92 -77.71
CA GLN A 278 -7.93 -19.01 -78.31
C GLN A 278 -8.96 -18.51 -79.33
N ARG A 279 -9.61 -17.35 -79.10
CA ARG A 279 -10.55 -16.76 -80.08
C ARG A 279 -9.84 -16.17 -81.30
N GLY A 280 -8.66 -15.60 -81.14
CA GLY A 280 -7.84 -15.05 -82.22
C GLY A 280 -7.25 -16.12 -83.14
N ILE A 281 -6.91 -17.29 -82.61
CA ILE A 281 -6.44 -18.44 -83.39
C ILE A 281 -7.59 -19.02 -84.23
N VAL A 282 -8.79 -19.16 -83.66
CA VAL A 282 -9.97 -19.69 -84.39
C VAL A 282 -10.39 -18.77 -85.53
N ARG A 283 -10.30 -17.44 -85.38
CA ARG A 283 -10.61 -16.47 -86.45
C ARG A 283 -9.64 -16.52 -87.64
N ARG A 284 -8.38 -16.88 -87.42
CA ARG A 284 -7.36 -16.98 -88.49
C ARG A 284 -7.42 -18.30 -89.28
N LEU A 285 -8.06 -19.32 -88.74
CA LEU A 285 -8.16 -20.64 -89.38
C LEU A 285 -9.41 -20.80 -90.27
N PHE A 286 -10.40 -19.91 -90.16
CA PHE A 286 -11.70 -20.05 -90.82
C PHE A 286 -12.22 -18.76 -91.49
N GLY A 287 -11.33 -17.78 -91.75
CA GLY A 287 -11.64 -16.52 -92.44
C GLY A 287 -10.95 -16.43 -93.79
#